data_AF-A0A3N0XRJ4-F1
#
_entry.id   AF-A0A3N0XRJ4-F1
#
_cell.length_a   1.000
_cell.length_b   1.000
_cell.length_c   1.000
_cell.angle_alpha   90.00
_cell.angle_beta   90.00
_cell.angle_gamma   90.00
#
_symmetry.space_group_name_H-M   'P 1'
#
loop_
_entity.id
_entity.type
_entity.pdbx_description
1 polymer ?
#
loop_
_entity_poly.entity_id
_entity_poly.type
_entity_poly.pdbx_seq_one_letter_code
_entity_poly.pdbx_strand_id
1 'polypeptide(L)'
;MLHPIFEEASNIVREEYPDATQVVFARVDCSINFLHADCDKFRHPLLHIQKTPADCPVIAIDSFRHMYVFPEFSDLAVPGKLRQFVLDLHSGKLHREFHHGPDPTDSTPEQQEENREVASNPPESSFQKLAPSETRYTILRDRDEL
;
A
#
# COMPACT_ATOMS: atom_id res chain seq x y z
N MET A 1 -19.60 2.73 -16.23
CA MET A 1 -19.69 3.96 -15.41
C MET A 1 -20.07 3.55 -14.00
N LEU A 2 -19.11 3.46 -13.08
CA LEU A 2 -19.34 3.13 -11.66
C LEU A 2 -18.69 4.23 -10.82
N HIS A 3 -19.45 5.31 -10.63
CA HIS A 3 -19.16 6.44 -9.74
C HIS A 3 -20.48 6.62 -8.99
N PRO A 4 -20.66 5.94 -7.83
CA PRO A 4 -20.76 6.71 -6.59
C PRO A 4 -20.23 6.02 -5.30
N ILE A 5 -19.70 4.80 -5.36
CA ILE A 5 -19.54 3.97 -4.13
C ILE A 5 -18.41 4.45 -3.20
N PHE A 6 -17.37 5.11 -3.72
CA PHE A 6 -16.21 5.53 -2.92
C PHE A 6 -16.45 6.79 -2.09
N GLU A 7 -17.16 7.77 -2.65
CA GLU A 7 -17.34 9.08 -2.02
C GLU A 7 -18.36 9.02 -0.88
N GLU A 8 -19.43 8.25 -1.08
CA GLU A 8 -20.47 8.01 -0.08
C GLU A 8 -19.94 7.19 1.09
N ALA A 9 -19.13 6.16 0.81
CA ALA A 9 -18.40 5.44 1.83
C ALA A 9 -17.48 6.39 2.61
N SER A 10 -16.75 7.27 1.91
CA SER A 10 -15.78 8.22 2.51
C SER A 10 -16.44 9.10 3.57
N ASN A 11 -17.63 9.61 3.24
CA ASN A 11 -18.38 10.49 4.10
C ASN A 11 -18.97 9.76 5.32
N ILE A 12 -19.55 8.57 5.13
CA ILE A 12 -20.13 7.77 6.24
C ILE A 12 -19.05 7.44 7.30
N VAL A 13 -17.86 7.09 6.85
CA VAL A 13 -16.75 6.72 7.75
C VAL A 13 -16.27 7.92 8.56
N ARG A 14 -16.24 9.10 7.95
CA ARG A 14 -15.86 10.35 8.61
C ARG A 14 -16.88 10.79 9.66
N GLU A 15 -18.16 10.47 9.46
CA GLU A 15 -19.24 10.78 10.41
C GLU A 15 -19.31 9.80 11.58
N GLU A 16 -19.11 8.50 11.31
CA GLU A 16 -19.27 7.46 12.33
C GLU A 16 -18.01 7.24 13.20
N TYR A 17 -16.83 7.64 12.69
CA TYR A 17 -15.55 7.56 13.41
C TYR A 17 -14.81 8.92 13.34
N PRO A 18 -15.15 9.89 14.20
CA PRO A 18 -14.57 11.24 14.18
C PRO A 18 -13.14 11.30 14.73
N ASP A 19 -12.67 10.24 15.38
CA ASP A 19 -11.33 10.15 15.93
C ASP A 19 -10.32 9.87 14.82
N ALA A 20 -9.37 10.80 14.63
CA ALA A 20 -8.33 10.75 13.58
C ALA A 20 -7.41 9.50 13.65
N THR A 21 -7.59 8.67 14.67
CA THR A 21 -6.83 7.44 14.93
C THR A 21 -7.46 6.18 14.31
N GLN A 22 -8.68 6.27 13.75
CA GLN A 22 -9.38 5.10 13.19
C GLN A 22 -9.88 5.38 11.77
N VAL A 23 -9.66 4.42 10.87
CA VAL A 23 -10.15 4.46 9.48
C VAL A 23 -10.80 3.11 9.17
N VAL A 24 -12.03 3.14 8.67
CA VAL A 24 -12.80 1.95 8.25
C VAL A 24 -13.14 2.13 6.77
N PHE A 25 -12.87 1.15 5.89
CA PHE A 25 -13.42 1.17 4.53
C PHE A 25 -13.76 -0.20 3.97
N ALA A 26 -14.85 -0.20 3.20
CA ALA A 26 -15.52 -1.36 2.62
C ALA A 26 -14.82 -1.92 1.36
N ARG A 27 -15.01 -3.22 1.16
CA ARG A 27 -14.48 -4.02 0.05
C ARG A 27 -15.27 -3.73 -1.22
N VAL A 28 -14.62 -3.11 -2.21
CA VAL A 28 -15.09 -3.08 -3.59
C VAL A 28 -14.05 -3.84 -4.42
N ASP A 29 -14.47 -5.04 -4.82
CA ASP A 29 -13.81 -5.98 -5.73
C ASP A 29 -12.57 -6.73 -5.16
N CYS A 30 -12.55 -8.05 -5.38
CA CYS A 30 -11.76 -9.08 -4.69
C CYS A 30 -10.22 -9.07 -4.88
N SER A 31 -9.54 -7.91 -4.88
CA SER A 31 -8.08 -7.87 -5.10
C SER A 31 -7.23 -7.34 -3.93
N ILE A 32 -7.80 -6.55 -3.01
CA ILE A 32 -7.06 -5.97 -1.88
C ILE A 32 -7.94 -5.99 -0.61
N ASN A 33 -7.31 -6.30 0.53
CA ASN A 33 -7.93 -6.20 1.84
C ASN A 33 -7.58 -4.87 2.49
N PHE A 34 -8.59 -4.10 2.89
CA PHE A 34 -8.42 -2.87 3.65
C PHE A 34 -8.36 -3.20 5.14
N LEU A 35 -7.31 -2.74 5.81
CA LEU A 35 -7.05 -2.97 7.22
C LEU A 35 -6.57 -1.67 7.85
N HIS A 36 -6.80 -1.52 9.15
CA HIS A 36 -6.16 -0.51 9.97
C HIS A 36 -5.38 -1.19 11.11
N ALA A 37 -4.34 -0.53 11.61
CA ALA A 37 -3.48 -1.07 12.64
C ALA A 37 -3.04 0.02 13.62
N ASP A 38 -2.83 -0.38 14.87
CA ASP A 38 -2.29 0.46 15.93
C ASP A 38 -0.77 0.62 15.75
N CYS A 39 -0.29 1.85 15.52
CA CYS A 39 1.11 2.11 15.22
C CYS A 39 2.07 1.68 16.35
N ASP A 40 1.65 1.73 17.61
CA ASP A 40 2.49 1.31 18.75
C ASP A 40 2.61 -0.21 18.86
N LYS A 41 1.59 -0.94 18.43
CA LYS A 41 1.64 -2.42 18.36
C LYS A 41 2.36 -2.91 17.11
N PHE A 42 2.30 -2.15 16.02
CA PHE A 42 2.86 -2.53 14.71
C PHE A 42 4.19 -1.81 14.38
N ARG A 43 4.98 -1.47 15.41
CA ARG A 43 6.29 -0.81 15.26
C ARG A 43 7.27 -1.55 14.35
N HIS A 44 7.31 -2.88 14.45
CA HIS A 44 8.22 -3.67 13.62
C HIS A 44 7.84 -3.62 12.13
N PRO A 45 6.58 -3.83 11.72
CA PRO A 45 6.13 -3.53 10.36
C PRO A 45 6.42 -2.11 9.88
N LEU A 46 6.21 -1.08 10.73
CA LEU A 46 6.53 0.31 10.38
C LEU A 46 8.03 0.51 10.10
N LEU A 47 8.91 -0.18 10.84
CA LEU A 47 10.36 -0.09 10.63
C LEU A 47 10.79 -0.57 9.24
N HIS A 48 10.12 -1.59 8.67
CA HIS A 48 10.44 -2.09 7.33
C HIS A 48 10.19 -1.03 6.24
N ILE A 49 9.26 -0.10 6.46
CA ILE A 49 9.03 1.06 5.59
C ILE A 49 9.72 2.34 6.10
N GLN A 50 10.68 2.21 7.02
CA GLN A 50 11.47 3.31 7.59
C GLN A 50 10.58 4.38 8.27
N LYS A 51 9.48 3.95 8.90
CA LYS A 51 8.58 4.80 9.68
C LYS A 51 8.59 4.41 11.14
N THR A 52 8.19 5.35 11.98
CA THR A 52 8.00 5.21 13.42
C THR A 52 6.58 5.61 13.80
N PRO A 53 6.11 5.32 15.02
CA PRO A 53 4.77 5.78 15.45
C PRO A 53 4.60 7.30 15.42
N ALA A 54 5.68 8.07 15.50
CA ALA A 54 5.63 9.52 15.38
C ALA A 54 5.29 10.00 13.97
N ASP A 55 5.48 9.15 12.95
CA ASP A 55 5.14 9.44 11.56
C ASP A 55 3.68 9.12 11.23
N CYS A 56 2.92 8.54 12.17
CA CYS A 56 1.51 8.22 11.94
C CYS A 56 0.64 9.49 11.92
N PRO A 57 -0.41 9.53 11.08
CA PRO A 57 -0.96 8.42 10.29
C PRO A 57 -0.19 8.11 8.99
N VAL A 58 0.01 6.82 8.70
CA VAL A 58 0.66 6.32 7.47
C VAL A 58 -0.26 5.36 6.75
N ILE A 59 -0.31 5.44 5.43
CA ILE A 59 -0.97 4.47 4.56
C ILE A 59 0.09 3.70 3.79
N ALA A 60 -0.02 2.37 3.76
CA ALA A 60 0.88 1.51 3.00
C ALA A 60 0.12 0.29 2.45
N ILE A 61 0.62 -0.25 1.35
CA ILE A 61 0.20 -1.53 0.78
C ILE A 61 1.28 -2.56 1.09
N ASP A 62 0.90 -3.70 1.66
CA ASP A 62 1.73 -4.90 1.72
C ASP A 62 1.18 -5.93 0.73
N SER A 63 1.97 -6.24 -0.29
CA SER A 63 1.61 -7.18 -1.37
C SER A 63 1.94 -8.64 -1.07
N PHE A 64 2.40 -8.95 0.15
CA PHE A 64 3.05 -10.22 0.52
C PHE A 64 4.35 -10.54 -0.23
N ARG A 65 4.85 -9.61 -1.04
CA ARG A 65 6.22 -9.62 -1.59
C ARG A 65 6.97 -8.39 -1.14
N HIS A 66 6.38 -7.23 -1.39
CA HIS A 66 6.93 -5.92 -1.09
C HIS A 66 5.91 -4.99 -0.42
N MET A 67 6.42 -4.01 0.32
CA MET A 67 5.63 -2.92 0.87
C MET A 67 5.85 -1.60 0.14
N TYR A 68 4.75 -0.85 -0.08
CA TYR A 68 4.75 0.45 -0.74
C TYR A 68 4.04 1.47 0.14
N VAL A 69 4.64 2.63 0.34
CA VAL A 69 4.09 3.70 1.18
C VAL A 69 3.34 4.70 0.31
N PHE A 70 2.15 5.10 0.74
CA PHE A 70 1.43 6.20 0.12
C PHE A 70 2.17 7.52 0.41
N PRO A 71 2.47 8.36 -0.59
CA PRO A 71 3.44 9.46 -0.44
C PRO A 71 3.14 10.43 0.70
N GLU A 72 1.88 10.86 0.81
CA GLU A 72 1.45 11.90 1.74
C GLU A 72 0.03 11.58 2.23
N PHE A 73 -0.19 11.56 3.54
CA PHE A 73 -1.50 11.17 4.09
C PHE A 73 -2.60 12.16 3.71
N SER A 74 -2.27 13.46 3.65
CA SER A 74 -3.25 14.51 3.30
C SER A 74 -3.81 14.38 1.88
N ASP A 75 -3.09 13.72 0.96
CA ASP A 75 -3.56 13.42 -0.41
C ASP A 75 -4.73 12.43 -0.44
N LEU A 76 -5.04 11.77 0.69
CA LEU A 76 -6.24 10.93 0.81
C LEU A 76 -7.53 11.74 0.59
N ALA A 77 -7.54 13.03 0.93
CA ALA A 77 -8.68 13.90 0.71
C ALA A 77 -8.90 14.23 -0.78
N VAL A 78 -7.90 14.03 -1.63
CA VAL A 78 -7.99 14.30 -3.07
C VAL A 78 -8.70 13.11 -3.75
N PRO A 79 -9.86 13.34 -4.39
CA PRO A 79 -10.60 12.26 -5.04
C PRO A 79 -9.75 11.50 -6.07
N GLY A 80 -9.76 10.18 -5.97
CA GLY A 80 -9.07 9.29 -6.93
C GLY A 80 -7.61 8.98 -6.62
N LYS A 81 -6.92 9.69 -5.71
CA LYS A 81 -5.51 9.41 -5.38
C LYS A 81 -5.31 8.01 -4.77
N LEU A 82 -6.14 7.64 -3.80
CA LEU A 82 -6.08 6.29 -3.20
C LEU A 82 -6.38 5.20 -4.24
N ARG A 83 -7.34 5.44 -5.14
CA ARG A 83 -7.66 4.53 -6.24
C ARG A 83 -6.48 4.39 -7.20
N GLN A 84 -5.82 5.50 -7.55
CA GLN A 84 -4.64 5.47 -8.42
C GLN A 84 -3.51 4.67 -7.78
N PHE A 85 -3.29 4.81 -6.47
CA PHE A 85 -2.26 4.04 -5.76
C PHE A 85 -2.48 2.52 -5.85
N VAL A 86 -3.74 2.07 -5.77
CA VAL A 86 -4.11 0.66 -5.98
C VAL A 86 -3.90 0.23 -7.43
N LEU A 87 -4.23 1.08 -8.41
CA LEU A 87 -3.98 0.80 -9.83
C LEU A 87 -2.47 0.73 -10.16
N ASP A 88 -1.68 1.58 -9.52
CA ASP A 88 -0.22 1.61 -9.66
C ASP A 88 0.44 0.34 -9.08
N LEU A 89 -0.15 -0.26 -8.03
CA LEU A 89 0.26 -1.58 -7.55
C LEU A 89 0.02 -2.66 -8.61
N HIS A 90 -1.22 -2.78 -9.10
CA HIS A 90 -1.63 -3.84 -10.03
C HIS A 90 -0.95 -3.74 -11.39
N SER A 91 -0.60 -2.54 -11.83
CA SER A 91 0.17 -2.32 -13.06
C SER A 91 1.68 -2.56 -12.90
N GLY A 92 2.15 -2.83 -11.69
CA GLY A 92 3.58 -2.95 -11.37
C GLY A 92 4.35 -1.63 -11.41
N LYS A 93 3.67 -0.49 -11.56
CA LYS A 93 4.28 0.84 -11.57
C LYS A 93 5.00 1.13 -10.26
N LEU A 94 4.40 0.81 -9.11
CA LEU A 94 5.06 1.04 -7.81
C LEU A 94 6.40 0.30 -7.68
N HIS A 95 6.49 -0.90 -8.25
CA HIS A 95 7.73 -1.67 -8.29
C HIS A 95 8.75 -1.03 -9.25
N ARG A 96 8.29 -0.61 -10.44
CA ARG A 96 9.14 0.05 -11.43
C ARG A 96 9.72 1.36 -10.89
N GLU A 97 8.88 2.21 -10.29
CA GLU A 97 9.28 3.51 -9.76
C GLU A 97 10.24 3.39 -8.57
N PHE A 98 10.13 2.30 -7.80
CA PHE A 98 11.11 2.04 -6.74
C PHE A 98 12.53 1.83 -7.29
N HIS A 99 12.65 1.16 -8.44
CA HIS A 99 13.95 0.89 -9.08
C HIS A 99 14.45 2.02 -9.98
N HIS A 100 13.54 2.71 -10.68
CA HIS A 100 13.90 3.64 -11.76
C HIS A 100 13.55 5.10 -11.46
N GLY A 101 12.93 5.37 -10.30
CA GLY A 101 12.34 6.68 -10.02
C GLY A 101 11.01 6.90 -10.74
N PRO A 102 10.36 8.05 -10.52
CA PRO A 102 9.06 8.36 -11.09
C PRO A 102 9.07 8.28 -12.62
N ASP A 103 7.99 7.74 -13.21
CA ASP A 103 7.88 7.67 -14.66
C ASP A 103 7.97 9.08 -15.27
N PRO A 104 8.66 9.26 -16.42
CA PRO A 104 8.71 10.54 -17.11
C PRO A 104 7.32 10.88 -17.66
N THR A 105 6.52 11.61 -16.90
CA THR A 105 5.29 12.24 -17.38
C THR A 105 5.58 13.60 -18.00
N ASP A 106 4.79 13.95 -19.02
CA ASP A 106 4.84 15.08 -19.98
C ASP A 106 5.01 16.53 -19.44
N SER A 107 5.48 16.76 -18.21
CA SER A 107 5.47 18.11 -17.58
C SER A 107 6.81 18.60 -17.01
N THR A 108 7.93 17.92 -17.27
CA THR A 108 9.25 18.47 -16.89
C THR A 108 10.33 18.11 -17.91
N PRO A 109 11.14 19.09 -18.39
CA PRO A 109 12.12 18.86 -19.44
C PRO A 109 13.26 17.98 -18.95
N GLU A 110 13.69 17.10 -19.85
CA GLU A 110 14.79 16.15 -19.75
C GLU A 110 16.02 16.75 -19.06
N GLN A 111 16.41 16.17 -17.92
CA GLN A 111 17.79 16.15 -17.48
C GLN A 111 18.25 14.69 -17.52
N GLN A 112 19.13 14.42 -18.48
CA GLN A 112 19.93 13.19 -18.54
C GLN A 112 20.85 13.14 -17.31
N GLU A 113 20.66 12.18 -16.41
CA GLU A 113 21.70 11.70 -15.49
C GLU A 113 21.49 10.18 -15.27
N GLU A 114 22.20 9.35 -16.00
CA GLU A 114 23.35 8.57 -15.49
C GLU A 114 23.04 7.64 -14.30
N ASN A 115 22.88 6.36 -14.65
CA ASN A 115 23.41 5.20 -13.93
C ASN A 115 23.35 5.24 -12.39
N ARG A 116 22.17 4.94 -11.84
CA ARG A 116 22.06 4.29 -10.53
C ARG A 116 21.11 3.12 -10.63
N GLU A 117 21.58 2.01 -11.18
CA GLU A 117 21.04 0.69 -10.83
C GLU A 117 21.26 0.47 -9.32
N VAL A 118 20.41 1.05 -8.49
CA VAL A 118 20.33 0.65 -7.09
C VAL A 118 19.60 -0.68 -7.10
N ALA A 119 20.39 -1.75 -7.21
CA ALA A 119 19.95 -3.14 -7.12
C ALA A 119 19.53 -3.50 -5.68
N SER A 120 18.65 -2.70 -5.06
CA SER A 120 17.98 -3.05 -3.83
C SER A 120 16.51 -3.31 -4.15
N ASN A 121 16.02 -4.51 -3.84
CA ASN A 121 14.60 -4.80 -3.92
C ASN A 121 13.80 -3.90 -2.95
N PRO A 122 12.53 -3.60 -3.24
CA PRO A 122 11.68 -2.91 -2.28
C PRO A 122 11.60 -3.68 -0.95
N PRO A 123 11.28 -3.00 0.18
CA PRO A 123 11.19 -3.66 1.47
C PRO A 123 10.26 -4.88 1.42
N GLU A 124 10.71 -6.00 1.98
CA GLU A 124 9.92 -7.22 1.97
C GLU A 124 8.65 -7.09 2.81
N SER A 125 7.66 -7.93 2.49
CA SER A 125 6.42 -8.02 3.26
C SER A 125 6.66 -8.28 4.74
N SER A 126 6.08 -7.42 5.58
CA SER A 126 6.06 -7.65 7.02
C SER A 126 4.91 -8.57 7.42
N PHE A 127 3.76 -8.45 6.75
CA PHE A 127 2.56 -9.22 7.08
C PHE A 127 2.68 -10.69 6.64
N GLN A 128 3.56 -11.03 5.70
CA GLN A 128 3.86 -12.43 5.38
C GLN A 128 4.37 -13.20 6.60
N LYS A 129 5.05 -12.54 7.54
CA LYS A 129 5.51 -13.16 8.80
C LYS A 129 4.38 -13.49 9.76
N LEU A 130 3.18 -12.93 9.53
CA LEU A 130 1.96 -13.19 10.30
C LEU A 130 1.06 -14.22 9.61
N ALA A 131 1.38 -14.65 8.39
CA ALA A 131 0.69 -15.74 7.71
C ALA A 131 0.94 -17.09 8.43
N PRO A 132 0.13 -18.12 8.15
CA PRO A 132 0.40 -19.47 8.66
C PRO A 132 1.84 -19.91 8.34
N SER A 133 2.59 -20.28 9.38
CA SER A 133 4.00 -20.64 9.23
C SER A 133 4.19 -22.09 8.84
N GLU A 134 5.07 -22.35 7.87
CA GLU A 134 5.51 -23.71 7.47
C GLU A 134 6.19 -24.48 8.60
N THR A 135 6.74 -23.78 9.59
CA THR A 135 7.37 -24.41 10.78
C THR A 135 6.36 -25.03 11.74
N ARG A 136 5.08 -24.65 11.64
CA ARG A 136 4.00 -25.13 12.52
C ARG A 136 2.93 -25.90 11.77
N TYR A 137 2.76 -25.66 10.47
CA TYR A 137 1.70 -26.24 9.66
C TYR A 137 2.25 -26.82 8.37
N THR A 138 1.72 -27.97 7.94
CA THR A 138 1.82 -28.39 6.54
C THR A 138 0.85 -27.55 5.72
N ILE A 139 1.37 -26.63 4.92
CA ILE A 139 0.54 -25.75 4.10
C ILE A 139 0.13 -26.51 2.83
N LEU A 140 -1.17 -26.80 2.71
CA LEU A 140 -1.74 -27.32 1.46
C LEU A 140 -1.84 -26.13 0.49
N ARG A 141 -0.90 -26.02 -0.45
CA ARG A 141 -1.09 -25.16 -1.62
C ARG A 141 -1.92 -25.93 -2.64
N ASP A 142 -2.82 -25.25 -3.34
CA ASP A 142 -3.53 -25.83 -4.49
C ASP A 142 -2.48 -26.39 -5.45
N ARG A 143 -2.37 -27.71 -5.43
CA ARG A 143 -1.51 -28.47 -6.31
C ARG A 143 -2.23 -28.43 -7.65
N ASP A 144 -1.58 -27.92 -8.70
CA ASP A 144 -2.14 -27.84 -10.05
C ASP A 144 -2.96 -29.10 -10.35
N GLU A 145 -4.29 -28.94 -10.40
CA GLU A 145 -5.17 -29.98 -10.89
C GLU A 145 -4.85 -30.14 -12.39
N LEU A 146 -4.28 -31.31 -12.72
CA LEU A 146 -3.88 -31.74 -14.06
C LEU A 146 -5.02 -31.72 -15.08
#